data_AF-A0A972TRY4-F1
#
_entry.id   AF-A0A972TRY4-F1
#
_cell.length_a   1.000
_cell.length_b   1.000
_cell.length_c   1.000
_cell.angle_alpha   90.00
_cell.angle_beta   90.00
_cell.angle_gamma   90.00
#
_symmetry.space_group_name_H-M   'P 1'
#
loop_
_entity.id
_entity.type
_entity.pdbx_description
1 polymer ?
#
loop_
_entity_poly.entity_id
_entity_poly.type
_entity_poly.pdbx_seq_one_letter_code
_entity_poly.pdbx_strand_id
1 'polypeptide(L)'
;MCVMRGTTGLPCPGCGLTRSIVAAVHGDIRMSLIYHRLGLLTLVYVLLQFLFCLGFLLIPIWRTRLARYGKFLNRGIIILGILFFLNWMITLILVLT
;
A
#
# COMPACT_ATOMS: atom_id res chain seq x y z
N MET A 1 9.63 10.49 12.38
CA MET A 1 8.86 11.02 13.52
C MET A 1 7.41 11.15 13.07
N CYS A 2 6.43 10.40 13.62
CA CYS A 2 5.02 10.61 13.26
C CYS A 2 4.31 11.54 14.23
N VAL A 3 3.80 12.65 13.67
CA VAL A 3 3.15 13.75 14.40
C VAL A 3 1.95 13.23 15.19
N MET A 4 1.13 12.34 14.60
CA MET A 4 0.00 11.70 15.29
C MET A 4 0.40 10.89 16.53
N ARG A 5 1.54 10.19 16.54
CA ARG A 5 1.98 9.50 17.76
C ARG A 5 2.44 10.48 18.83
N GLY A 6 3.01 11.62 18.42
CA GLY A 6 3.46 12.68 19.33
C GLY A 6 2.33 13.54 19.88
N THR A 7 1.27 13.77 19.11
CA THR A 7 0.12 14.61 19.51
C THR A 7 -1.01 13.82 20.14
N THR A 8 -1.23 12.59 19.69
CA THR A 8 -2.42 11.81 20.03
C THR A 8 -2.09 10.52 20.79
N GLY A 9 -0.81 10.15 20.95
CA GLY A 9 -0.38 8.90 21.61
C GLY A 9 -0.71 7.61 20.84
N LEU A 10 -1.64 7.69 19.88
CA LEU A 10 -2.13 6.58 19.07
C LEU A 10 -1.10 6.13 18.01
N PRO A 11 -0.89 4.81 17.83
CA PRO A 11 -0.04 4.29 16.77
C PRO A 11 -0.68 4.54 15.39
N CYS A 12 -0.01 5.35 14.55
CA CYS A 12 -0.42 5.64 13.18
C CYS A 12 -0.28 4.39 12.28
N PRO A 13 -1.32 3.83 11.64
CA PRO A 13 -1.17 2.69 10.71
C PRO A 13 -0.33 3.08 9.48
N GLY A 14 -0.45 4.33 9.06
CA GLY A 14 0.26 4.89 7.91
C GLY A 14 1.72 5.20 8.19
N CYS A 15 2.19 5.22 9.44
CA CYS A 15 3.56 5.64 9.74
C CYS A 15 4.58 4.51 9.74
N GLY A 16 4.17 3.29 10.08
CA GLY A 16 4.94 2.10 9.72
C GLY A 16 5.02 1.93 8.21
N LEU A 17 3.90 2.19 7.51
CA LEU A 17 3.82 2.15 6.05
C LEU A 17 4.75 3.18 5.39
N THR A 18 4.66 4.46 5.77
CA THR A 18 5.53 5.50 5.20
C THR A 18 6.99 5.27 5.53
N ARG A 19 7.34 4.80 6.75
CA ARG A 19 8.74 4.41 7.03
C ARG A 19 9.23 3.27 6.14
N SER A 20 8.40 2.26 5.91
CA SER A 20 8.76 1.16 5.02
C SER A 20 8.92 1.63 3.58
N ILE A 21 8.02 2.48 3.07
CA ILE A 21 8.12 3.08 1.73
C ILE A 21 9.38 3.92 1.60
N VAL A 22 9.67 4.79 2.58
CA VAL A 22 10.87 5.62 2.59
C VAL A 22 12.13 4.76 2.60
N ALA A 23 12.18 3.70 3.42
CA ALA A 23 13.30 2.76 3.42
C ALA A 23 13.44 2.03 2.08
N ALA A 24 12.34 1.59 1.48
CA ALA A 24 12.33 0.95 0.16
C ALA A 24 12.84 1.88 -0.95
N VAL A 25 12.43 3.16 -0.93
CA VAL A 25 12.87 4.19 -1.90
C VAL A 25 14.35 4.53 -1.73
N HIS A 26 14.88 4.49 -0.50
CA HIS A 26 16.31 4.65 -0.24
C HIS A 26 17.14 3.40 -0.63
N GLY A 27 16.51 2.36 -1.18
CA GLY A 27 17.16 1.10 -1.58
C GLY A 27 17.33 0.10 -0.44
N ASP A 28 16.86 0.43 0.76
CA ASP A 28 17.05 -0.38 1.96
C ASP A 28 15.86 -1.33 2.18
N ILE A 29 15.74 -2.30 1.25
CA ILE A 29 14.61 -3.25 1.18
C ILE A 29 14.52 -4.10 2.45
N ARG A 30 15.67 -4.40 3.07
CA ARG A 30 15.76 -5.15 4.33
C ARG A 30 15.10 -4.39 5.47
N MET A 31 15.43 -3.10 5.60
CA MET A 31 14.80 -2.22 6.58
C MET A 31 13.31 -2.01 6.29
N SER A 32 12.91 -1.90 5.02
CA SER A 32 11.49 -1.82 4.65
C SER A 32 10.67 -3.03 5.12
N LEU A 33 11.22 -4.25 4.97
CA LEU A 33 10.59 -5.51 5.41
C LEU A 33 10.48 -5.62 6.93
N ILE A 34 11.49 -5.12 7.65
CA ILE A 34 11.51 -5.09 9.12
C ILE A 34 10.48 -4.09 9.65
N TYR A 35 10.32 -2.93 9.01
CA TYR A 35 9.35 -1.92 9.44
C TYR A 35 7.90 -2.33 9.19
N HIS A 36 7.58 -2.86 8.01
CA HIS A 36 6.22 -3.31 7.72
C HIS A 36 6.17 -4.20 6.47
N ARG A 37 5.92 -5.50 6.63
CA ARG A 37 5.77 -6.44 5.49
C ARG A 37 4.67 -6.01 4.52
N LEU A 38 3.58 -5.45 5.04
CA LEU A 38 2.48 -4.92 4.20
C LEU A 38 2.87 -3.66 3.42
N GLY A 39 3.91 -2.93 3.84
CA GLY A 39 4.33 -1.70 3.18
C GLY A 39 5.10 -1.90 1.89
N LEU A 40 5.99 -2.89 1.87
CA LEU A 40 6.61 -3.31 0.62
C LEU A 40 5.58 -3.92 -0.34
N LEU A 41 4.65 -4.72 0.20
CA LEU A 41 3.60 -5.35 -0.61
C LEU A 41 2.68 -4.32 -1.27
N THR A 42 2.24 -3.31 -0.52
CA THR A 42 1.42 -2.21 -1.06
C THR A 42 2.19 -1.35 -2.05
N LEU A 43 3.48 -1.06 -1.80
CA LEU A 43 4.32 -0.33 -2.74
C LEU A 43 4.47 -1.06 -4.08
N VAL A 44 4.76 -2.37 -4.05
CA VAL A 44 4.85 -3.21 -5.25
C VAL A 44 3.51 -3.23 -5.98
N TYR A 45 2.39 -3.34 -5.26
CA TYR A 45 1.06 -3.35 -5.85
C TYR A 45 0.73 -2.04 -6.58
N VAL A 46 1.03 -0.90 -5.96
CA VAL A 46 0.85 0.44 -6.55
C VAL A 46 1.73 0.61 -7.78
N LEU A 47 2.99 0.17 -7.72
CA LEU A 47 3.90 0.19 -8.86
C LEU A 47 3.38 -0.65 -10.03
N LEU A 48 2.89 -1.86 -9.75
CA LEU A 48 2.29 -2.72 -10.77
C LEU A 48 1.07 -2.04 -11.42
N GLN A 49 0.21 -1.43 -10.62
CA GLN A 49 -0.97 -0.70 -11.08
C GLN A 49 -0.56 0.47 -11.97
N PHE A 50 0.46 1.22 -11.58
CA PHE A 50 0.98 2.36 -12.32
C PHE A 50 1.55 1.93 -13.67
N LEU A 51 2.37 0.88 -13.70
CA LEU A 51 2.91 0.29 -14.93
C LEU A 51 1.81 -0.23 -15.86
N PHE A 52 0.77 -0.86 -15.30
CA PHE A 52 -0.39 -1.30 -16.08
C PHE A 52 -1.16 -0.14 -16.70
N CYS A 53 -1.39 0.93 -15.93
CA CYS A 53 -2.07 2.13 -16.39
C CYS A 53 -1.25 2.83 -17.49
N LEU A 54 0.06 2.92 -17.29
CA LEU A 54 1.00 3.50 -18.26
C LEU A 54 1.02 2.68 -19.56
N GLY A 55 1.08 1.34 -19.47
CA GLY A 55 1.00 0.45 -20.63
C GLY A 55 -0.33 0.52 -21.37
N PHE A 56 -1.44 0.71 -20.64
CA PHE A 56 -2.77 0.93 -21.22
C PHE A 56 -2.85 2.27 -21.98
N LEU A 57 -2.17 3.31 -21.50
CA LEU A 57 -2.12 4.62 -22.14
C LEU A 57 -1.19 4.66 -23.36
N LEU A 58 -0.03 4.00 -23.25
CA LEU A 58 1.01 4.02 -24.30
C LEU A 58 0.75 3.03 -25.44
N ILE A 59 0.01 1.93 -25.21
CA ILE A 59 -0.10 0.84 -26.19
C ILE A 59 -1.58 0.51 -26.50
N PRO A 60 -2.22 1.24 -27.43
CA PRO A 60 -3.66 1.09 -27.71
C PRO A 60 -4.04 -0.26 -28.32
N ILE A 61 -3.11 -0.99 -28.94
CA ILE A 61 -3.39 -2.30 -29.56
C ILE A 61 -3.66 -3.42 -28.53
N TRP A 62 -3.23 -3.25 -27.27
CA TRP A 62 -3.48 -4.22 -26.19
C TRP A 62 -4.61 -3.78 -25.25
N ARG A 63 -5.30 -2.67 -25.56
CA ARG A 63 -6.27 -2.02 -24.67
C ARG A 63 -7.40 -2.96 -24.22
N THR A 64 -7.90 -3.82 -25.10
CA THR A 64 -8.97 -4.79 -24.79
C THR A 64 -8.49 -5.96 -23.92
N ARG A 65 -7.26 -6.45 -24.11
CA ARG A 65 -6.65 -7.48 -23.23
C ARG A 65 -6.26 -6.91 -21.87
N LEU A 66 -5.61 -5.74 -21.84
CA LEU A 66 -5.23 -5.06 -20.60
C LEU A 66 -6.45 -4.63 -19.79
N ALA A 67 -7.56 -4.24 -20.42
CA ALA A 67 -8.81 -3.90 -19.72
C ALA A 67 -9.39 -5.08 -18.93
N ARG A 68 -9.23 -6.32 -19.43
CA ARG A 68 -9.70 -7.52 -18.73
C ARG A 68 -8.86 -7.82 -17.49
N TYR A 69 -7.53 -7.73 -17.60
CA TYR A 69 -6.62 -7.89 -16.47
C TYR A 69 -6.68 -6.73 -15.47
N GLY A 70 -6.87 -5.50 -15.95
CA GLY A 70 -7.03 -4.31 -15.13
C GLY A 70 -8.25 -4.39 -14.22
N LYS A 71 -9.36 -5.00 -14.66
CA LYS A 71 -10.52 -5.25 -13.78
C LYS A 71 -10.19 -6.17 -12.60
N PHE A 72 -9.31 -7.16 -12.82
CA PHE A 72 -8.89 -8.08 -11.77
C PHE A 72 -7.94 -7.40 -10.78
N LEU A 73 -6.95 -6.64 -11.27
CA LEU A 73 -6.09 -5.80 -10.43
C LEU A 73 -6.91 -4.77 -9.63
N ASN A 74 -7.87 -4.09 -10.26
CA ASN A 74 -8.66 -3.08 -9.58
C ASN A 74 -9.54 -3.66 -8.46
N ARG A 75 -10.06 -4.89 -8.64
CA ARG A 75 -10.77 -5.60 -7.54
C ARG A 75 -9.83 -5.95 -6.38
N GLY A 76 -8.59 -6.33 -6.68
CA GLY A 76 -7.60 -6.64 -5.64
C GLY A 76 -7.24 -5.43 -4.78
N ILE A 77 -7.19 -4.22 -5.35
CA ILE A 77 -6.95 -2.98 -4.60
C ILE A 77 -8.05 -2.67 -3.58
N ILE A 78 -9.31 -2.96 -3.94
CA ILE A 78 -10.46 -2.77 -3.04
C ILE A 78 -10.37 -3.73 -1.85
N ILE A 79 -10.03 -5.00 -2.11
CA ILE A 79 -9.85 -6.00 -1.05
C ILE A 79 -8.68 -5.63 -0.14
N LEU A 80 -7.56 -5.19 -0.72
CA LEU A 80 -6.40 -4.69 0.04
C LEU A 80 -6.76 -3.48 0.90
N GLY A 81 -7.53 -2.53 0.35
CA GLY A 81 -8.03 -1.37 1.07
C GLY A 81 -8.92 -1.76 2.24
N ILE A 82 -9.84 -2.71 2.05
CA ILE A 82 -10.72 -3.23 3.11
C ILE A 82 -9.90 -3.92 4.20
N LEU A 83 -8.95 -4.79 3.85
CA LEU A 83 -8.05 -5.44 4.81
C LEU A 83 -7.25 -4.42 5.61
N PHE A 84 -6.77 -3.36 4.96
CA PHE A 84 -6.05 -2.27 5.61
C PHE A 84 -6.94 -1.52 6.61
N PHE A 85 -8.20 -1.27 6.24
CA PHE A 85 -9.19 -0.60 7.08
C PHE A 85 -9.60 -1.45 8.29
N LEU A 86 -9.82 -2.74 8.09
CA LEU A 86 -10.14 -3.69 9.15
C LEU A 86 -8.98 -3.85 10.14
N ASN A 87 -7.76 -4.00 9.63
CA ASN A 87 -6.56 -4.05 10.46
C ASN A 87 -6.41 -2.78 11.31
N TRP A 88 -6.72 -1.61 10.74
CA TRP A 88 -6.72 -0.37 11.49
C TRP A 88 -7.81 -0.30 12.56
N MET A 89 -9.04 -0.73 12.25
CA MET A 89 -10.12 -0.80 13.24
C MET A 89 -9.75 -1.70 14.43
N ILE A 90 -9.15 -2.86 14.19
CA ILE A 90 -8.67 -3.77 15.25
C ILE A 90 -7.59 -3.10 16.09
N THR A 91 -6.64 -2.41 15.45
CA THR A 91 -5.56 -1.69 16.15
C THR A 91 -6.11 -0.55 17.01
N LEU A 92 -7.13 0.18 16.52
CA LEU A 92 -7.80 1.23 17.27
C LEU A 92 -8.53 0.68 18.51
N ILE A 93 -9.26 -0.42 18.34
CA ILE A 93 -9.97 -1.09 19.44
C ILE A 93 -8.99 -1.55 20.52
N LEU A 94 -7.89 -2.22 20.12
CA LEU A 94 -6.85 -2.70 21.04
C LEU A 94 -6.11 -1.60 21.81
N VAL A 95 -6.09 -0.36 21.30
CA VAL A 95 -5.45 0.78 21.98
C VAL A 95 -6.43 1.50 22.92
N LEU A 96 -7.74 1.37 22.66
CA LEU A 96 -8.80 1.99 23.47
C LEU A 96 -9.29 1.10 24.63
N THR A 97 -9.02 -0.21 24.58
CA THR A 97 -9.25 -1.18 25.68
C THR A 97 -7.99 -1.42 26.49
#